data_AF-A0A0S8JGK7-F1
#
_entry.id   AF-A0A0S8JGK7-F1
#
_cell.length_a   1.000
_cell.length_b   1.000
_cell.length_c   1.000
_cell.angle_alpha   90.00
_cell.angle_beta   90.00
_cell.angle_gamma   90.00
#
_symmetry.space_group_name_H-M   'P 1'
#
loop_
_entity.id
_entity.type
_entity.pdbx_description
1 polymer ?
#
loop_
_entity_poly.entity_id
_entity_poly.type
_entity_poly.pdbx_seq_one_letter_code
_entity_poly.pdbx_strand_id
1 'polypeptide(L)'
;MPWHALEIPTVGRRLESGPERGLSLAEAYRRLRQYGPNLLEVVDKVRWYQVFARQFVNILILILLVAAGISFAIGGITDAITILVIVLLNGVLGFVQEWRAERALEALQRMLALRSRVLRDGEEQIVDARDLTPGDVVLLEVGDRVPADLRLSEVLNLQVDESSLTGESVPIYKDRAPVDSGAPLAERSSMVWMGTVVTNGRARGIVVGTGMDTEFGRIAQVTRAVGEEVTPLQHRLGVLGKQLGAIGVIVSLVVAVTGWLLGKPLLEMILTGISLAVAVVPEGLPAVVTITLALGVRAMVRRSALLRRLQAAETLGAATVICTDKTGTLTKNEMTVQRIWLPSRGLEVTG
;
A
#
# COMPACT_ATOMS: atom_id res chain seq x y z
N MET A 1 19.49 -4.97 18.13
CA MET A 1 20.87 -5.48 18.33
C MET A 1 21.81 -4.71 17.40
N PRO A 2 23.04 -4.33 17.83
CA PRO A 2 23.96 -3.56 16.98
C PRO A 2 24.68 -4.48 15.97
N TRP A 3 23.97 -4.91 14.92
CA TRP A 3 24.52 -5.79 13.88
C TRP A 3 25.75 -5.19 13.19
N HIS A 4 25.81 -3.86 13.09
CA HIS A 4 26.90 -3.09 12.49
C HIS A 4 28.25 -3.28 13.20
N ALA A 5 28.23 -3.60 14.49
CA ALA A 5 29.42 -3.77 15.33
C ALA A 5 29.90 -5.22 15.41
N LEU A 6 29.24 -6.16 14.73
CA LEU A 6 29.59 -7.57 14.79
C LEU A 6 30.42 -7.99 13.58
N GLU A 7 31.38 -8.87 13.85
CA GLU A 7 32.13 -9.62 12.86
C GLU A 7 31.24 -10.64 12.14
N ILE A 8 31.48 -10.85 10.84
CA ILE A 8 30.64 -11.70 9.97
C ILE A 8 30.52 -13.15 10.46
N PRO A 9 31.58 -13.82 10.94
CA PRO A 9 31.45 -15.16 11.53
C PRO A 9 30.50 -15.20 12.73
N THR A 10 30.39 -14.12 13.51
CA THR A 10 29.47 -14.04 14.64
C THR A 10 28.03 -13.81 14.19
N VAL A 11 27.83 -12.99 13.16
CA VAL A 11 26.52 -12.78 12.53
C VAL A 11 26.00 -14.09 11.93
N GLY A 12 26.85 -14.80 11.18
CA GLY A 12 26.50 -16.10 10.58
C GLY A 12 26.16 -17.16 11.63
N ARG A 13 26.89 -17.23 12.75
CA ARG A 13 26.54 -18.13 13.86
C ARG A 13 25.20 -17.78 14.51
N ARG A 14 24.93 -16.49 14.74
CA ARG A 14 23.69 -16.05 15.39
C ARG A 14 22.45 -16.24 14.51
N LEU A 15 22.61 -16.04 13.21
CA LEU A 15 21.54 -16.23 12.24
C LEU A 15 21.58 -17.63 11.62
N GLU A 16 22.40 -18.55 12.12
CA GLU A 16 22.59 -19.91 11.58
C GLU A 16 22.67 -19.92 10.04
N SER A 17 23.42 -18.97 9.48
CA SER A 17 23.55 -18.75 8.03
C SER A 17 25.02 -18.64 7.64
N GLY A 18 25.41 -19.37 6.59
CA GLY A 18 26.75 -19.32 6.04
C GLY A 18 26.85 -18.26 4.94
N PRO A 19 27.78 -17.29 5.00
CA PRO A 19 27.89 -16.23 3.98
C PRO A 19 28.20 -16.77 2.56
N GLU A 20 28.79 -17.97 2.45
CA GLU A 20 29.17 -18.58 1.16
C GLU A 20 28.12 -19.54 0.58
N ARG A 21 27.20 -20.07 1.39
CA ARG A 21 26.15 -21.00 0.93
C ARG A 21 24.74 -20.45 1.09
N GLY A 22 24.58 -19.41 1.91
CA GLY A 22 23.27 -18.90 2.31
C GLY A 22 22.47 -19.91 3.14
N LEU A 23 21.15 -19.69 3.17
CA LEU A 23 20.21 -20.58 3.85
C LEU A 23 19.82 -21.75 2.94
N SER A 24 19.38 -22.86 3.54
CA SER A 24 18.67 -23.88 2.76
C SER A 24 17.25 -23.42 2.42
N LEU A 25 16.69 -23.92 1.32
CA LEU A 25 15.30 -23.63 0.96
C LEU A 25 14.32 -23.99 2.07
N ALA A 26 14.50 -25.14 2.72
CA ALA A 26 13.64 -25.57 3.83
C ALA A 26 13.72 -24.60 5.02
N GLU A 27 14.92 -24.11 5.33
CA GLU A 27 15.14 -23.15 6.42
C GLU A 27 14.53 -21.78 6.11
N ALA A 28 14.72 -21.28 4.88
CA ALA A 28 14.11 -20.04 4.44
C ALA A 28 12.57 -20.10 4.54
N TYR A 29 11.95 -21.20 4.12
CA TYR A 29 10.50 -21.39 4.27
C TYR A 29 10.05 -21.47 5.74
N ARG A 30 10.84 -22.12 6.60
CA ARG A 30 10.57 -22.18 8.05
C ARG A 30 10.60 -20.78 8.67
N ARG A 31 11.64 -20.00 8.36
CA ARG A 31 11.79 -18.63 8.84
C ARG A 31 10.72 -17.70 8.31
N LEU A 32 10.30 -17.87 7.06
CA LEU A 32 9.23 -17.06 6.48
C LEU A 32 7.91 -17.25 7.25
N ARG A 33 7.64 -18.45 7.77
CA ARG A 33 6.49 -18.71 8.63
C ARG A 33 6.65 -18.13 10.05
N GLN A 34 7.88 -18.03 10.54
CA GLN A 34 8.18 -17.54 11.89
C GLN A 34 8.23 -16.02 11.97
N TYR A 35 8.98 -15.38 11.07
CA TYR A 35 9.20 -13.93 11.04
C TYR A 35 8.17 -13.20 10.18
N GLY A 36 7.43 -13.92 9.34
CA GLY A 36 6.52 -13.33 8.37
C GLY A 36 7.25 -12.80 7.12
N PRO A 37 6.49 -12.30 6.14
CA PRO A 37 7.06 -11.77 4.91
C PRO A 37 7.81 -10.45 5.16
N ASN A 38 8.85 -10.19 4.37
CA ASN A 38 9.54 -8.91 4.30
C ASN A 38 8.66 -7.86 3.61
N LEU A 39 7.64 -7.41 4.34
CA LEU A 39 6.71 -6.38 3.94
C LEU A 39 6.65 -5.35 5.06
N LEU A 40 6.71 -4.09 4.67
CA LEU A 40 6.19 -3.05 5.55
C LEU A 40 4.70 -3.36 5.73
N GLU A 41 4.25 -3.49 6.97
CA GLU A 41 2.84 -3.77 7.28
C GLU A 41 1.94 -2.90 6.42
N VAL A 42 1.27 -3.56 5.47
CA VAL A 42 0.22 -2.95 4.69
C VAL A 42 -1.02 -3.01 5.57
N VAL A 43 -1.76 -1.90 5.63
CA VAL A 43 -3.08 -1.82 6.27
C VAL A 43 -3.85 -3.10 5.96
N ASP A 44 -4.38 -3.74 7.00
CA ASP A 44 -4.95 -5.09 6.97
C ASP A 44 -5.71 -5.38 5.67
N LYS A 45 -5.39 -6.51 5.03
CA LYS A 45 -6.17 -7.00 3.89
C LYS A 45 -7.63 -7.10 4.32
N VAL A 46 -8.49 -6.34 3.65
CA VAL A 46 -9.93 -6.45 3.85
C VAL A 46 -10.34 -7.89 3.54
N ARG A 47 -10.83 -8.62 4.53
CA ARG A 47 -11.17 -10.03 4.35
C ARG A 47 -12.48 -10.12 3.57
N TRP A 48 -12.62 -11.11 2.69
CA TRP A 48 -13.80 -11.25 1.82
C TRP A 48 -15.14 -11.21 2.58
N TYR A 49 -15.18 -11.80 3.78
CA TYR A 49 -16.36 -11.79 4.63
C TYR A 49 -16.60 -10.43 5.30
N GLN A 50 -15.56 -9.61 5.50
CA GLN A 50 -15.72 -8.22 5.95
C GLN A 50 -16.27 -7.36 4.81
N VAL A 51 -15.82 -7.56 3.57
CA VAL A 51 -16.39 -6.89 2.38
C VAL A 51 -17.86 -7.26 2.23
N PHE A 52 -18.19 -8.55 2.36
CA PHE A 52 -19.57 -9.04 2.30
C PHE A 52 -20.42 -8.50 3.46
N ALA A 53 -19.93 -8.58 4.70
CA ALA A 53 -20.65 -8.08 5.87
C ALA A 53 -20.90 -6.57 5.81
N ARG A 54 -19.96 -5.78 5.29
CA ARG A 54 -20.15 -4.32 5.09
C ARG A 54 -21.33 -4.00 4.19
N GLN A 55 -21.67 -4.87 3.23
CA GLN A 55 -22.86 -4.66 2.40
C GLN A 55 -24.13 -4.64 3.26
N PHE A 56 -24.22 -5.45 4.32
CA PHE A 56 -25.42 -5.56 5.15
C PHE A 56 -25.48 -4.56 6.32
N VAL A 57 -24.38 -3.88 6.63
CA VAL A 57 -24.31 -2.86 7.72
C VAL A 57 -24.74 -1.47 7.22
N ASN A 58 -25.01 -1.32 5.92
CA ASN A 58 -25.54 -0.08 5.38
C ASN A 58 -26.89 0.26 6.01
N ILE A 59 -27.03 1.50 6.51
CA ILE A 59 -28.22 1.99 7.21
C ILE A 59 -29.52 1.74 6.41
N LEU A 60 -29.44 1.79 5.07
CA LEU A 60 -30.58 1.61 4.17
C LEU A 60 -30.99 0.14 4.06
N ILE A 61 -30.02 -0.78 4.03
CA ILE A 61 -30.27 -2.23 4.06
C ILE A 61 -30.84 -2.64 5.42
N LEU A 62 -30.36 -2.03 6.51
CA LEU A 62 -30.96 -2.19 7.83
C LEU A 62 -32.42 -1.72 7.86
N ILE A 63 -32.75 -0.58 7.26
CA ILE A 63 -34.14 -0.10 7.16
C ILE A 63 -35.00 -1.08 6.33
N LEU A 64 -34.49 -1.60 5.22
CA LEU A 64 -35.18 -2.62 4.41
C LEU A 64 -35.39 -3.93 5.16
N LEU A 65 -34.40 -4.39 5.93
CA LEU A 65 -34.51 -5.59 6.76
C LEU A 65 -35.57 -5.40 7.86
N VAL A 66 -35.61 -4.23 8.49
CA VAL A 66 -36.66 -3.86 9.44
C VAL A 66 -38.03 -3.83 8.75
N ALA A 67 -38.13 -3.26 7.55
CA ALA A 67 -39.37 -3.23 6.77
C ALA A 67 -39.88 -4.63 6.38
N ALA A 68 -38.97 -5.50 5.95
CA ALA A 68 -39.27 -6.90 5.65
C ALA A 68 -39.76 -7.63 6.91
N GLY A 69 -39.14 -7.40 8.06
CA GLY A 69 -39.57 -7.96 9.35
C GLY A 69 -40.97 -7.49 9.77
N ILE A 70 -41.26 -6.20 9.61
CA ILE A 70 -42.59 -5.63 9.88
C ILE A 70 -43.64 -6.23 8.94
N SER A 71 -43.33 -6.31 7.63
CA SER A 71 -44.23 -6.89 6.64
C SER A 71 -44.54 -8.36 6.93
N PHE A 72 -43.51 -9.14 7.30
CA PHE A 72 -43.67 -10.54 7.71
C PHE A 72 -44.57 -10.69 8.95
N ALA A 73 -44.37 -9.83 9.96
CA ALA A 73 -45.17 -9.86 11.19
C ALA A 73 -46.67 -9.54 10.97
N ILE A 74 -46.99 -8.79 9.91
CA ILE A 74 -48.37 -8.41 9.56
C ILE A 74 -49.02 -9.45 8.60
N GLY A 75 -48.29 -10.50 8.21
CA GLY A 75 -48.77 -11.55 7.30
C GLY A 75 -48.54 -11.25 5.82
N GLY A 76 -47.81 -10.18 5.49
CA GLY A 76 -47.40 -9.80 4.13
C GLY A 76 -46.22 -10.63 3.62
N ILE A 77 -46.38 -11.96 3.56
CA ILE A 77 -45.29 -12.89 3.24
C ILE A 77 -44.69 -12.59 1.85
N THR A 78 -45.51 -12.23 0.87
CA THR A 78 -45.07 -11.90 -0.50
C THR A 78 -44.18 -10.66 -0.55
N ASP A 79 -44.53 -9.61 0.19
CA ASP A 79 -43.77 -8.36 0.20
C ASP A 79 -42.46 -8.52 0.96
N ALA A 80 -42.49 -9.23 2.11
CA ALA A 80 -41.30 -9.56 2.87
C ALA A 80 -40.30 -10.40 2.06
N ILE A 81 -40.77 -11.42 1.33
CA ILE A 81 -39.92 -12.23 0.44
C ILE A 81 -39.35 -11.37 -0.69
N THR A 82 -40.17 -10.50 -1.30
CA THR A 82 -39.71 -9.62 -2.39
C THR A 82 -38.60 -8.68 -1.93
N ILE A 83 -38.77 -8.05 -0.76
CA ILE A 83 -37.75 -7.18 -0.16
C ILE A 83 -36.48 -7.96 0.15
N LEU A 84 -36.61 -9.15 0.74
CA LEU A 84 -35.46 -9.99 1.08
C LEU A 84 -34.67 -10.40 -0.17
N VAL A 85 -35.35 -10.76 -1.27
CA VAL A 85 -34.72 -11.09 -2.55
C VAL A 85 -33.97 -9.88 -3.10
N ILE A 86 -34.57 -8.68 -3.09
CA ILE A 86 -33.91 -7.45 -3.56
C ILE A 86 -32.65 -7.15 -2.73
N VAL A 87 -32.75 -7.21 -1.40
CA VAL A 87 -31.60 -6.99 -0.49
C VAL A 87 -30.49 -8.00 -0.75
N LEU A 88 -30.84 -9.29 -0.91
CA LEU A 88 -29.87 -10.34 -1.21
C LEU A 88 -29.18 -10.09 -2.56
N LEU A 89 -29.96 -9.72 -3.58
CA LEU A 89 -29.46 -9.50 -4.93
C LEU A 89 -28.53 -8.27 -4.96
N ASN A 90 -28.90 -7.16 -4.32
CA ASN A 90 -28.02 -5.99 -4.17
C ASN A 90 -26.75 -6.33 -3.38
N GLY A 91 -26.85 -7.07 -2.28
CA GLY A 91 -25.69 -7.50 -1.49
C GLY A 91 -24.72 -8.36 -2.29
N VAL A 92 -25.22 -9.31 -3.09
CA VAL A 92 -24.41 -10.13 -3.99
C VAL A 92 -23.79 -9.30 -5.10
N LEU A 93 -24.55 -8.40 -5.72
CA LEU A 93 -24.08 -7.57 -6.82
C LEU A 93 -23.00 -6.59 -6.35
N GLY A 94 -23.21 -5.94 -5.20
CA GLY A 94 -22.24 -5.09 -4.51
C GLY A 94 -20.96 -5.85 -4.13
N PHE A 95 -21.11 -7.03 -3.52
CA PHE A 95 -19.96 -7.91 -3.21
C PHE A 95 -19.16 -8.28 -4.46
N VAL A 96 -19.82 -8.70 -5.55
CA VAL A 96 -19.13 -9.08 -6.79
C VAL A 96 -18.42 -7.88 -7.43
N GLN A 97 -19.04 -6.70 -7.41
CA GLN A 97 -18.45 -5.46 -7.93
C GLN A 97 -17.21 -5.05 -7.12
N GLU A 98 -17.31 -5.03 -5.80
CA GLU A 98 -16.22 -4.63 -4.90
C GLU A 98 -15.08 -5.66 -4.93
N TRP A 99 -15.39 -6.96 -4.93
CA TRP A 99 -14.41 -8.03 -5.07
C TRP A 99 -13.62 -7.97 -6.38
N ARG A 100 -14.30 -7.67 -7.50
CA ARG A 100 -13.62 -7.49 -8.79
C ARG A 100 -12.70 -6.28 -8.78
N ALA A 101 -13.11 -5.19 -8.14
CA ALA A 101 -12.32 -3.98 -8.02
C ALA A 101 -11.05 -4.22 -7.17
N GLU A 102 -11.18 -4.86 -6.01
CA GLU A 102 -10.04 -5.22 -5.15
C GLU A 102 -9.06 -6.18 -5.86
N ARG A 103 -9.56 -7.20 -6.57
CA ARG A 103 -8.69 -8.13 -7.32
C ARG A 103 -7.92 -7.44 -8.45
N ALA A 104 -8.53 -6.47 -9.13
CA ALA A 104 -7.84 -5.70 -10.16
C ALA A 104 -6.69 -4.88 -9.54
N LEU A 105 -6.89 -4.33 -8.35
CA LEU A 105 -5.86 -3.60 -7.61
C LEU A 105 -4.73 -4.53 -7.13
N GLU A 106 -5.05 -5.68 -6.54
CA GLU A 106 -4.04 -6.67 -6.12
C GLU A 106 -3.18 -7.15 -7.30
N ALA A 107 -3.80 -7.40 -8.46
CA ALA A 107 -3.08 -7.84 -9.65
C ALA A 107 -2.08 -6.78 -10.13
N LEU A 108 -2.47 -5.49 -10.10
CA LEU A 108 -1.57 -4.38 -10.40
C LEU A 108 -0.40 -4.31 -9.41
N GLN A 109 -0.64 -4.51 -8.11
CA GLN A 109 0.44 -4.51 -7.10
C GLN A 109 1.43 -5.67 -7.30
N ARG A 110 0.96 -6.87 -7.68
CA ARG A 110 1.83 -8.03 -7.92
C ARG A 110 2.71 -7.89 -9.16
N MET A 111 2.28 -7.12 -10.16
CA MET A 111 3.10 -6.80 -11.33
C MET A 111 4.30 -5.88 -11.00
N LEU A 112 4.33 -5.32 -9.78
CA LEU A 112 5.30 -4.32 -9.33
C LEU A 112 6.18 -4.84 -8.18
N ALA A 113 6.16 -6.15 -7.92
CA ALA A 113 6.94 -6.77 -6.85
C ALA A 113 8.44 -6.66 -7.12
N LEU A 114 9.18 -6.14 -6.13
CA LEU A 114 10.64 -6.06 -6.17
C LEU A 114 11.20 -7.49 -6.12
N ARG A 115 12.07 -7.85 -7.06
CA ARG A 115 12.81 -9.12 -7.03
C ARG A 115 14.20 -8.90 -6.47
N SER A 116 14.73 -9.92 -5.79
CA SER A 116 16.06 -9.90 -5.19
C SER A 116 16.83 -11.15 -5.58
N ARG A 117 18.13 -11.00 -5.83
CA ARG A 117 19.07 -12.10 -6.00
C ARG A 117 19.57 -12.54 -4.64
N VAL A 118 19.38 -13.82 -4.34
CA VAL A 118 19.80 -14.44 -3.08
C VAL A 118 20.65 -15.67 -3.34
N LEU A 119 21.48 -16.01 -2.36
CA LEU A 119 22.18 -17.28 -2.31
C LEU A 119 21.40 -18.22 -1.39
N ARG A 120 20.89 -19.32 -1.93
CA ARG A 120 20.22 -20.39 -1.17
C ARG A 120 20.73 -21.75 -1.65
N ASP A 121 21.03 -22.64 -0.71
CA ASP A 121 21.66 -23.94 -0.98
C ASP A 121 22.96 -23.85 -1.81
N GLY A 122 23.68 -22.73 -1.71
CA GLY A 122 24.90 -22.46 -2.47
C GLY A 122 24.69 -22.00 -3.91
N GLU A 123 23.43 -21.84 -4.36
CA GLU A 123 23.09 -21.41 -5.70
C GLU A 123 22.43 -20.02 -5.70
N GLU A 124 22.73 -19.23 -6.73
CA GLU A 124 22.09 -17.94 -6.94
C GLU A 124 20.66 -18.15 -7.46
N GLN A 125 19.69 -17.57 -6.75
CA GLN A 125 18.27 -17.66 -7.06
C GLN A 125 17.65 -16.28 -7.05
N ILE A 126 16.66 -16.06 -7.91
CA ILE A 126 15.86 -14.83 -7.89
C ILE A 126 14.57 -15.12 -7.12
N VAL A 127 14.39 -14.43 -6.01
CA VAL A 127 13.19 -14.54 -5.15
C VAL A 127 12.45 -13.21 -5.12
N ASP A 128 11.17 -13.24 -4.77
CA ASP A 128 10.43 -12.02 -4.47
C ASP A 128 11.01 -11.42 -3.18
N ALA A 129 11.27 -10.11 -3.15
CA ALA A 129 11.85 -9.44 -1.99
C ALA A 129 11.00 -9.63 -0.72
N ARG A 130 9.69 -9.88 -0.89
CA ARG A 130 8.75 -10.22 0.20
C ARG A 130 9.07 -11.54 0.90
N ASP A 131 9.76 -12.47 0.23
CA ASP A 131 10.06 -13.81 0.72
C ASP A 131 11.46 -13.88 1.34
N LEU A 132 12.13 -12.73 1.49
CA LEU A 132 13.37 -12.59 2.24
C LEU A 132 13.10 -12.73 3.73
N THR A 133 14.03 -13.37 4.42
CA THR A 133 13.98 -13.66 5.84
C THR A 133 15.32 -13.33 6.49
N PRO A 134 15.35 -13.05 7.81
CA PRO A 134 16.61 -12.89 8.53
C PRO A 134 17.53 -14.09 8.31
N GLY A 135 18.78 -13.84 7.91
CA GLY A 135 19.79 -14.83 7.56
C GLY A 135 19.91 -15.13 6.07
N ASP A 136 18.98 -14.72 5.20
CA ASP A 136 19.19 -14.81 3.75
C ASP A 136 20.46 -14.04 3.34
N VAL A 137 21.20 -14.54 2.36
CA VAL A 137 22.34 -13.84 1.79
C VAL A 137 21.88 -13.20 0.49
N VAL A 138 21.85 -11.88 0.45
CA VAL A 138 21.46 -11.09 -0.72
C VAL A 138 22.71 -10.68 -1.48
N LEU A 139 22.65 -10.80 -2.80
CA LEU A 139 23.65 -10.27 -3.71
C LEU A 139 23.17 -8.93 -4.26
N LEU A 140 24.04 -7.94 -4.22
CA LEU A 140 23.76 -6.57 -4.65
C LEU A 140 24.74 -6.16 -5.75
N GLU A 141 24.22 -5.55 -6.80
CA GLU A 141 24.98 -4.92 -7.88
C GLU A 141 24.46 -3.50 -8.17
N VAL A 142 25.19 -2.78 -9.02
CA VAL A 142 24.83 -1.42 -9.42
C VAL A 142 23.41 -1.36 -9.98
N GLY A 143 22.62 -0.41 -9.48
CA GLY A 143 21.22 -0.21 -9.84
C GLY A 143 20.23 -0.98 -8.98
N ASP A 144 20.69 -1.93 -8.15
CA ASP A 144 19.81 -2.64 -7.25
C ASP A 144 19.27 -1.73 -6.14
N ARG A 145 17.98 -1.87 -5.88
CA ARG A 145 17.36 -1.37 -4.66
C ARG A 145 17.55 -2.40 -3.55
N VAL A 146 18.12 -1.95 -2.44
CA VAL A 146 18.39 -2.82 -1.29
C VAL A 146 17.04 -3.30 -0.70
N PRO A 147 16.78 -4.61 -0.66
CA PRO A 147 15.44 -5.15 -0.40
C PRO A 147 15.10 -5.31 1.09
N ALA A 148 16.10 -5.30 1.96
CA ALA A 148 16.00 -5.50 3.42
C ALA A 148 17.26 -4.89 4.08
N ASP A 149 17.31 -4.79 5.42
CA ASP A 149 18.52 -4.32 6.10
C ASP A 149 19.56 -5.44 6.12
N LEU A 150 20.76 -5.17 5.59
CA LEU A 150 21.82 -6.16 5.42
C LEU A 150 23.09 -5.77 6.17
N ARG A 151 23.74 -6.80 6.72
CA ARG A 151 25.11 -6.73 7.21
C ARG A 151 26.07 -7.25 6.14
N LEU A 152 26.96 -6.39 5.65
CA LEU A 152 27.84 -6.68 4.51
C LEU A 152 28.90 -7.74 4.82
N SER A 153 28.88 -8.87 4.12
CA SER A 153 29.86 -9.95 4.24
C SER A 153 30.99 -9.83 3.21
N GLU A 154 30.68 -9.35 2.02
CA GLU A 154 31.63 -9.13 0.93
C GLU A 154 31.34 -7.78 0.27
N VAL A 155 32.39 -7.01 -0.02
CA VAL A 155 32.28 -5.67 -0.60
C VAL A 155 33.36 -5.48 -1.65
N LEU A 156 32.95 -5.05 -2.83
CA LEU A 156 33.84 -4.64 -3.91
C LEU A 156 33.44 -3.24 -4.39
N ASN A 157 34.16 -2.24 -3.89
CA ASN A 157 33.99 -0.81 -4.21
C ASN A 157 32.53 -0.34 -4.11
N LEU A 158 31.83 -0.77 -3.06
CA LEU A 158 30.40 -0.51 -2.91
C LEU A 158 30.16 0.94 -2.51
N GLN A 159 29.32 1.62 -3.28
CA GLN A 159 28.73 2.90 -2.91
C GLN A 159 27.22 2.80 -2.93
N VAL A 160 26.59 3.45 -1.95
CA VAL A 160 25.14 3.42 -1.79
C VAL A 160 24.63 4.85 -1.62
N ASP A 161 23.56 5.15 -2.34
CA ASP A 161 22.77 6.37 -2.16
C ASP A 161 21.78 6.15 -1.01
N GLU A 162 22.07 6.80 0.13
CA GLU A 162 21.24 6.76 1.33
C GLU A 162 20.32 7.97 1.49
N SER A 163 20.13 8.77 0.44
CA SER A 163 19.27 9.96 0.46
C SER A 163 17.85 9.68 0.97
N SER A 164 17.32 8.48 0.69
CA SER A 164 16.02 8.05 1.20
C SER A 164 15.91 7.95 2.73
N LEU A 165 17.05 7.90 3.45
CA LEU A 165 17.13 7.83 4.91
C LEU A 165 17.76 9.08 5.53
N THR A 166 18.73 9.70 4.85
CA THR A 166 19.52 10.82 5.40
C THR A 166 19.18 12.17 4.77
N GLY A 167 18.52 12.20 3.61
CA GLY A 167 18.30 13.40 2.80
C GLY A 167 19.54 13.89 2.03
N GLU A 168 20.70 13.28 2.27
CA GLU A 168 21.96 13.60 1.62
C GLU A 168 22.22 12.62 0.47
N SER A 169 22.58 13.14 -0.69
CA SER A 169 22.65 12.29 -1.89
C SER A 169 24.03 12.08 -2.46
N VAL A 170 25.05 12.56 -1.76
CA VAL A 170 26.42 12.12 -1.98
C VAL A 170 26.48 10.63 -1.62
N PRO A 171 26.77 9.74 -2.59
CA PRO A 171 26.87 8.32 -2.28
C PRO A 171 27.98 8.06 -1.28
N ILE A 172 27.71 7.18 -0.32
CA ILE A 172 28.67 6.85 0.72
C ILE A 172 29.33 5.51 0.44
N TYR A 173 30.62 5.42 0.74
CA TYR A 173 31.36 4.17 0.66
C TYR A 173 30.95 3.25 1.80
N LYS A 174 30.81 1.98 1.45
CA LYS A 174 30.51 0.91 2.38
C LYS A 174 31.68 -0.05 2.48
N ASP A 175 31.80 -0.69 3.64
CA ASP A 175 32.85 -1.68 3.92
C ASP A 175 32.22 -2.87 4.65
N ARG A 176 32.92 -4.00 4.75
CA ARG A 176 32.51 -5.12 5.60
C ARG A 176 32.99 -4.98 7.04
N ALA A 177 34.02 -4.18 7.31
CA ALA A 177 34.60 -4.05 8.66
C ALA A 177 33.55 -3.60 9.69
N PRO A 178 33.51 -4.19 10.91
CA PRO A 178 32.61 -3.70 11.95
C PRO A 178 32.92 -2.25 12.34
N VAL A 179 31.89 -1.53 12.73
CA VAL A 179 31.99 -0.14 13.23
C VAL A 179 31.57 -0.06 14.69
N ASP A 180 31.84 1.07 15.36
CA ASP A 180 31.53 1.22 16.77
C ASP A 180 30.04 0.99 17.09
N SER A 181 29.77 0.38 18.24
CA SER A 181 28.40 0.06 18.66
C SER A 181 27.51 1.30 18.83
N GLY A 182 28.10 2.44 19.22
CA GLY A 182 27.45 3.73 19.36
C GLY A 182 27.43 4.58 18.09
N ALA A 183 27.96 4.08 16.97
CA ALA A 183 28.01 4.83 15.71
C ALA A 183 26.60 5.28 15.26
N PRO A 184 26.43 6.56 14.87
CA PRO A 184 25.18 7.05 14.31
C PRO A 184 24.87 6.36 12.98
N LEU A 185 23.59 6.36 12.57
CA LEU A 185 23.13 5.60 11.40
C LEU A 185 23.97 5.84 10.14
N ALA A 186 24.31 7.11 9.87
CA ALA A 186 25.09 7.53 8.70
C ALA A 186 26.54 7.00 8.70
N GLU A 187 27.10 6.68 9.88
CA GLU A 187 28.49 6.19 10.01
C GLU A 187 28.58 4.67 10.02
N ARG A 188 27.45 3.95 9.97
CA ARG A 188 27.41 2.48 9.93
C ARG A 188 27.71 1.98 8.52
N SER A 189 28.95 2.16 8.08
CA SER A 189 29.47 1.74 6.77
C SER A 189 29.41 0.22 6.55
N SER A 190 29.30 -0.55 7.63
CA SER A 190 29.21 -2.01 7.65
C SER A 190 27.82 -2.57 7.28
N MET A 191 26.84 -1.67 7.13
CA MET A 191 25.43 -1.95 6.87
C MET A 191 24.96 -1.29 5.57
N VAL A 192 23.94 -1.90 4.96
CA VAL A 192 23.11 -1.28 3.91
C VAL A 192 21.64 -1.46 4.26
N TRP A 193 20.82 -0.47 3.91
CA TRP A 193 19.48 -0.33 4.46
C TRP A 193 18.39 -0.54 3.42
N MET A 194 17.25 -1.07 3.82
CA MET A 194 16.09 -1.25 2.95
C MET A 194 15.70 0.07 2.26
N GLY A 195 15.52 0.02 0.94
CA GLY A 195 15.03 1.15 0.13
C GLY A 195 16.11 2.06 -0.45
N THR A 196 17.37 1.93 -0.02
CA THR A 196 18.52 2.64 -0.61
C THR A 196 18.92 2.01 -1.95
N VAL A 197 19.73 2.72 -2.73
CA VAL A 197 20.11 2.30 -4.09
C VAL A 197 21.63 2.12 -4.18
N VAL A 198 22.07 1.01 -4.76
CA VAL A 198 23.49 0.78 -5.04
C VAL A 198 23.90 1.59 -6.26
N THR A 199 24.83 2.53 -6.08
CA THR A 199 25.30 3.42 -7.15
C THR A 199 26.59 2.93 -7.79
N ASN A 200 27.39 2.15 -7.07
CA ASN A 200 28.63 1.60 -7.58
C ASN A 200 29.01 0.29 -6.87
N GLY A 201 29.79 -0.54 -7.56
CA GLY A 201 30.33 -1.77 -7.02
C GLY A 201 29.33 -2.90 -6.88
N ARG A 202 29.73 -3.92 -6.13
CA ARG A 202 28.89 -5.07 -5.79
C ARG A 202 29.17 -5.53 -4.38
N ALA A 203 28.19 -6.20 -3.78
CA ALA A 203 28.32 -6.70 -2.43
C ALA A 203 27.49 -7.95 -2.19
N ARG A 204 27.85 -8.66 -1.12
CA ARG A 204 27.01 -9.68 -0.50
C ARG A 204 26.71 -9.25 0.93
N GLY A 205 25.47 -9.42 1.36
CA GLY A 205 25.05 -9.07 2.71
C GLY A 205 24.09 -10.09 3.29
N ILE A 206 24.22 -10.35 4.59
CA ILE A 206 23.30 -11.19 5.33
C ILE A 206 22.14 -10.31 5.80
N VAL A 207 20.90 -10.71 5.52
CA VAL A 207 19.70 -10.03 6.00
C VAL A 207 19.66 -10.09 7.51
N VAL A 208 19.61 -8.93 8.17
CA VAL A 208 19.54 -8.82 9.64
C VAL A 208 18.24 -8.20 10.14
N GLY A 209 17.48 -7.56 9.24
CA GLY A 209 16.17 -6.99 9.53
C GLY A 209 15.28 -7.02 8.28
N THR A 210 14.01 -7.34 8.47
CA THR A 210 12.98 -7.44 7.42
C THR A 210 11.72 -6.69 7.83
N GLY A 211 10.97 -6.18 6.85
CA GLY A 211 9.68 -5.53 7.07
C GLY A 211 9.77 -4.39 8.07
N MET A 212 8.94 -4.46 9.13
CA MET A 212 8.84 -3.42 10.15
C MET A 212 10.07 -3.29 11.06
N ASP A 213 10.92 -4.32 11.12
CA ASP A 213 12.12 -4.30 11.97
C ASP A 213 13.31 -3.56 11.31
N THR A 214 13.18 -3.23 10.03
CA THR A 214 14.16 -2.40 9.30
C THR A 214 14.15 -0.94 9.76
N GLU A 215 15.22 -0.20 9.52
CA GLU A 215 15.27 1.25 9.83
C GLU A 215 14.18 2.01 9.04
N PHE A 216 13.96 1.64 7.78
CA PHE A 216 12.87 2.20 6.97
C PHE A 216 11.49 1.83 7.55
N GLY A 217 11.35 0.61 8.07
CA GLY A 217 10.15 0.13 8.77
C GLY A 217 9.84 0.91 10.05
N ARG A 218 10.86 1.23 10.85
CA ARG A 218 10.72 2.07 12.05
C ARG A 218 10.29 3.49 11.71
N ILE A 219 10.87 4.10 10.68
CA ILE A 219 10.41 5.41 10.18
C ILE A 219 8.94 5.33 9.79
N ALA A 220 8.55 4.28 9.05
CA ALA A 220 7.16 4.08 8.64
C ALA A 220 6.19 3.90 9.83
N GLN A 221 6.61 3.34 10.96
CA GLN A 221 5.78 3.28 12.19
C GLN A 221 5.51 4.67 12.75
N VAL A 222 6.54 5.50 12.83
CA VAL A 222 6.43 6.87 13.36
C VAL A 222 5.52 7.72 12.48
N THR A 223 5.65 7.61 11.14
CA THR A 223 4.79 8.36 10.20
C THR A 223 3.34 7.86 10.23
N ARG A 224 3.09 6.57 10.51
CA ARG A 224 1.73 6.00 10.62
C ARG A 224 0.91 6.51 11.80
N ALA A 225 1.54 7.17 12.78
CA ALA A 225 0.78 7.86 13.82
C ALA A 225 -0.09 9.01 13.26
N VAL A 226 0.16 9.42 12.01
CA VAL A 226 -0.72 10.32 11.24
C VAL A 226 -1.78 9.46 10.54
N GLY A 227 -3.00 9.44 11.09
CA GLY A 227 -4.11 8.63 10.58
C GLY A 227 -4.47 8.90 9.11
N GLU A 228 -5.15 7.95 8.47
CA GLU A 228 -5.62 8.10 7.09
C GLU A 228 -6.71 9.17 7.01
N GLU A 229 -6.42 10.28 6.33
CA GLU A 229 -7.42 11.29 6.00
C GLU A 229 -8.27 10.85 4.80
N VAL A 230 -9.57 11.15 4.87
CA VAL A 230 -10.55 10.85 3.82
C VAL A 230 -10.22 11.70 2.59
N THR A 231 -10.23 11.12 1.39
CA THR A 231 -9.89 11.88 0.17
C THR A 231 -10.96 12.92 -0.17
N PRO A 232 -10.62 14.02 -0.88
CA PRO A 232 -11.60 15.03 -1.31
C PRO A 232 -12.80 14.45 -2.10
N LEU A 233 -12.60 13.46 -2.95
CA LEU A 233 -13.62 12.78 -3.74
C LEU A 233 -14.46 11.91 -2.83
N GLN A 234 -13.86 11.13 -1.91
CA GLN A 234 -14.63 10.37 -0.93
C GLN A 234 -15.51 11.30 -0.07
N HIS A 235 -14.99 12.46 0.33
CA HIS A 235 -15.77 13.48 1.02
C HIS A 235 -16.93 14.00 0.15
N ARG A 236 -16.66 14.41 -1.09
CA ARG A 236 -17.70 14.89 -2.03
C ARG A 236 -18.76 13.84 -2.33
N LEU A 237 -18.35 12.59 -2.52
CA LEU A 237 -19.23 11.44 -2.72
C LEU A 237 -20.09 11.18 -1.49
N GLY A 238 -19.52 11.31 -0.29
CA GLY A 238 -20.27 11.24 0.97
C GLY A 238 -21.30 12.36 1.10
N VAL A 239 -20.95 13.59 0.71
CA VAL A 239 -21.89 14.73 0.68
C VAL A 239 -23.00 14.49 -0.34
N LEU A 240 -22.67 14.07 -1.57
CA LEU A 240 -23.66 13.73 -2.60
C LEU A 240 -24.58 12.59 -2.16
N GLY A 241 -24.03 11.54 -1.55
CA GLY A 241 -24.81 10.43 -1.00
C GLY A 241 -25.78 10.89 0.09
N LYS A 242 -25.33 11.77 1.00
CA LYS A 242 -26.20 12.38 2.03
C LYS A 242 -27.28 13.26 1.42
N GLN A 243 -26.96 14.06 0.40
CA GLN A 243 -27.93 14.92 -0.28
C GLN A 243 -28.99 14.11 -1.03
N LEU A 244 -28.57 13.13 -1.84
CA LEU A 244 -29.48 12.23 -2.55
C LEU A 244 -30.34 11.43 -1.58
N GLY A 245 -29.74 10.92 -0.50
CA GLY A 245 -30.47 10.22 0.57
C GLY A 245 -31.51 11.11 1.25
N ALA A 246 -31.14 12.35 1.61
CA ALA A 246 -32.07 13.31 2.22
C ALA A 246 -33.23 13.67 1.28
N ILE A 247 -32.94 13.95 0.01
CA ILE A 247 -33.98 14.21 -1.01
C ILE A 247 -34.88 12.98 -1.16
N GLY A 248 -34.31 11.78 -1.27
CA GLY A 248 -35.05 10.53 -1.38
C GLY A 248 -36.00 10.30 -0.21
N VAL A 249 -35.54 10.54 1.03
CA VAL A 249 -36.38 10.44 2.24
C VAL A 249 -37.50 11.49 2.23
N ILE A 250 -37.21 12.74 1.89
CA ILE A 250 -38.22 13.81 1.82
C ILE A 250 -39.30 13.46 0.80
N VAL A 251 -38.91 13.07 -0.41
CA VAL A 251 -39.85 12.68 -1.47
C VAL A 251 -40.68 11.47 -1.04
N SER A 252 -40.04 10.47 -0.44
CA SER A 252 -40.71 9.26 0.04
C SER A 252 -41.73 9.59 1.13
N LEU A 253 -41.40 10.50 2.05
CA LEU A 253 -42.31 10.95 3.10
C LEU A 253 -43.49 11.72 2.52
N VAL A 254 -43.24 12.64 1.58
CA VAL A 254 -44.30 13.41 0.91
C VAL A 254 -45.28 12.48 0.20
N VAL A 255 -44.79 11.50 -0.57
CA VAL A 255 -45.62 10.51 -1.27
C VAL A 255 -46.39 9.63 -0.30
N ALA A 256 -45.75 9.12 0.76
CA ALA A 256 -46.42 8.28 1.75
C ALA A 256 -47.54 9.03 2.49
N VAL A 257 -47.28 10.29 2.89
CA VAL A 257 -48.27 11.12 3.58
C VAL A 257 -49.42 11.52 2.67
N THR A 258 -49.15 11.96 1.43
CA THR A 258 -50.23 12.29 0.48
C THR A 258 -51.05 11.07 0.11
N GLY A 259 -50.42 9.91 -0.11
CA GLY A 259 -51.13 8.66 -0.37
C GLY A 259 -52.02 8.23 0.80
N TRP A 260 -51.56 8.42 2.04
CA TRP A 260 -52.37 8.18 3.23
C TRP A 260 -53.56 9.14 3.33
N LEU A 261 -53.36 10.44 3.07
CA LEU A 261 -54.43 11.44 3.03
C LEU A 261 -55.47 11.17 1.92
N LEU A 262 -55.06 10.53 0.83
CA LEU A 262 -55.94 10.05 -0.25
C LEU A 262 -56.72 8.77 0.09
N GLY A 263 -56.56 8.24 1.31
CA GLY A 263 -57.29 7.08 1.81
C GLY A 263 -56.63 5.73 1.53
N LYS A 264 -55.36 5.70 1.08
CA LYS A 264 -54.64 4.43 0.90
C LYS A 264 -54.23 3.80 2.24
N PRO A 265 -54.10 2.46 2.31
CA PRO A 265 -53.64 1.77 3.53
C PRO A 265 -52.27 2.27 3.99
N LEU A 266 -52.14 2.58 5.28
CA LEU A 266 -50.89 3.10 5.87
C LEU A 266 -49.69 2.18 5.61
N LEU A 267 -49.90 0.86 5.71
CA LEU A 267 -48.85 -0.13 5.47
C LEU A 267 -48.34 -0.08 4.01
N GLU A 268 -49.25 0.02 3.05
CA GLU A 268 -48.91 0.11 1.62
C GLU A 268 -48.10 1.39 1.34
N MET A 269 -48.47 2.51 1.99
CA MET A 269 -47.75 3.78 1.85
C MET A 269 -46.37 3.77 2.51
N ILE A 270 -46.22 3.08 3.64
CA ILE A 270 -44.90 2.85 4.27
C ILE A 270 -44.00 2.02 3.33
N LEU A 271 -44.51 0.92 2.79
CA LEU A 271 -43.75 0.06 1.86
C LEU A 271 -43.39 0.79 0.56
N THR A 272 -44.28 1.64 0.06
CA THR A 272 -44.04 2.48 -1.11
C THR A 272 -42.95 3.52 -0.84
N GLY A 273 -43.00 4.19 0.32
CA GLY A 273 -41.97 5.15 0.74
C GLY A 273 -40.60 4.51 0.90
N ILE A 274 -40.52 3.30 1.47
CA ILE A 274 -39.25 2.58 1.61
C ILE A 274 -38.70 2.16 0.24
N SER A 275 -39.55 1.67 -0.66
CA SER A 275 -39.17 1.33 -2.03
C SER A 275 -38.61 2.54 -2.79
N LEU A 276 -39.24 3.71 -2.66
CA LEU A 276 -38.77 4.97 -3.25
C LEU A 276 -37.44 5.44 -2.67
N ALA A 277 -37.28 5.37 -1.34
CA ALA A 277 -36.06 5.79 -0.67
C ALA A 277 -34.85 4.95 -1.13
N VAL A 278 -35.06 3.64 -1.33
CA VAL A 278 -34.04 2.70 -1.79
C VAL A 278 -33.69 2.90 -3.26
N ALA A 279 -34.68 3.17 -4.11
CA ALA A 279 -34.46 3.42 -5.54
C ALA A 279 -33.54 4.63 -5.81
N VAL A 280 -33.48 5.59 -4.89
CA VAL A 280 -32.64 6.80 -4.99
C VAL A 280 -31.18 6.54 -4.58
N VAL A 281 -30.89 5.43 -3.91
CA VAL A 281 -29.55 5.13 -3.39
C VAL A 281 -28.61 4.80 -4.54
N PRO A 282 -27.51 5.56 -4.72
CA PRO A 282 -26.61 5.32 -5.82
C PRO A 282 -25.60 4.22 -5.45
N GLU A 283 -26.06 2.98 -5.39
CA GLU A 283 -25.25 1.82 -5.01
C GLU A 283 -24.07 1.56 -5.98
N GLY A 284 -24.21 1.95 -7.25
CA GLY A 284 -23.15 1.80 -8.25
C GLY A 284 -22.03 2.85 -8.17
N LEU A 285 -22.22 3.93 -7.39
CA LEU A 285 -21.29 5.07 -7.39
C LEU A 285 -19.89 4.70 -6.83
N PRO A 286 -19.77 3.97 -5.71
CA PRO A 286 -18.47 3.48 -5.21
C PRO A 286 -17.74 2.56 -6.19
N ALA A 287 -18.48 1.68 -6.87
CA ALA A 287 -17.93 0.76 -7.86
C ALA A 287 -17.40 1.51 -9.10
N VAL A 288 -18.20 2.44 -9.65
CA VAL A 288 -17.80 3.27 -10.80
C VAL A 288 -16.55 4.08 -10.49
N VAL A 289 -16.49 4.70 -9.30
CA VAL A 289 -15.33 5.50 -8.88
C VAL A 289 -14.08 4.64 -8.78
N THR A 290 -14.18 3.47 -8.14
CA THR A 290 -13.03 2.57 -7.97
C THR A 290 -12.52 2.04 -9.31
N ILE A 291 -13.41 1.64 -10.22
CA ILE A 291 -13.05 1.20 -11.58
C ILE A 291 -12.38 2.34 -12.36
N THR A 292 -12.92 3.55 -12.29
CA THR A 292 -12.39 4.71 -13.01
C THR A 292 -10.98 5.06 -12.50
N LEU A 293 -10.78 5.08 -11.17
CA LEU A 293 -9.47 5.28 -10.55
C LEU A 293 -8.47 4.18 -10.96
N ALA A 294 -8.89 2.92 -10.95
CA ALA A 294 -8.04 1.80 -11.37
C ALA A 294 -7.59 1.92 -12.84
N LEU A 295 -8.49 2.34 -13.75
CA LEU A 295 -8.15 2.63 -15.14
C LEU A 295 -7.18 3.81 -15.27
N GLY A 296 -7.38 4.87 -14.47
CA GLY A 296 -6.48 6.03 -14.41
C GLY A 296 -5.06 5.65 -13.95
N VAL A 297 -4.96 4.86 -12.87
CA VAL A 297 -3.68 4.33 -12.38
C VAL A 297 -3.00 3.47 -13.45
N ARG A 298 -3.75 2.61 -14.15
CA ARG A 298 -3.21 1.80 -15.25
C ARG A 298 -2.67 2.67 -16.39
N ALA A 299 -3.26 3.83 -16.66
CA ALA A 299 -2.75 4.79 -17.65
C ALA A 299 -1.47 5.50 -17.17
N MET A 300 -1.38 5.86 -15.89
CA MET A 300 -0.19 6.47 -15.28
C MET A 300 1.00 5.50 -15.24
N VAL A 301 0.76 4.22 -14.95
CA VAL A 301 1.80 3.17 -14.97
C VAL A 301 2.42 3.02 -16.36
N ARG A 302 1.63 3.15 -17.45
CA ARG A 302 2.18 3.14 -18.82
C ARG A 302 3.11 4.32 -19.13
N ARG A 303 3.08 5.37 -18.30
CA ARG A 303 3.97 6.54 -18.38
C ARG A 303 5.05 6.51 -17.28
N SER A 304 5.34 5.33 -16.72
CA SER A 304 6.33 5.13 -15.65
C SER A 304 6.03 5.88 -14.35
N ALA A 305 4.78 6.30 -14.12
CA ALA A 305 4.32 6.90 -12.87
C ALA A 305 3.57 5.87 -12.03
N LEU A 306 4.18 5.43 -10.93
CA LEU A 306 3.68 4.32 -10.11
C LEU A 306 2.94 4.83 -8.87
N LEU A 307 1.65 4.50 -8.77
CA LEU A 307 0.84 4.80 -7.59
C LEU A 307 0.62 3.55 -6.74
N ARG A 308 1.04 3.61 -5.49
CA ARG A 308 0.88 2.51 -4.52
C ARG A 308 -0.55 2.39 -3.98
N ARG A 309 -1.34 3.47 -4.05
CA ARG A 309 -2.72 3.58 -3.55
C ARG A 309 -3.58 4.26 -4.61
N LEU A 310 -4.80 3.77 -4.86
CA LEU A 310 -5.73 4.37 -5.84
C LEU A 310 -6.08 5.81 -5.48
N GLN A 311 -6.24 6.07 -4.17
CA GLN A 311 -6.54 7.37 -3.57
C GLN A 311 -5.49 8.44 -3.91
N ALA A 312 -4.22 8.04 -4.05
CA ALA A 312 -3.12 8.97 -4.29
C ALA A 312 -3.23 9.65 -5.67
N ALA A 313 -3.91 9.04 -6.65
CA ALA A 313 -4.10 9.63 -7.97
C ALA A 313 -4.97 10.90 -7.88
N GLU A 314 -5.95 10.85 -6.97
CA GLU A 314 -6.84 11.96 -6.71
C GLU A 314 -6.17 13.05 -5.87
N THR A 315 -5.46 12.67 -4.80
CA THR A 315 -4.70 13.60 -3.96
C THR A 315 -3.68 14.39 -4.79
N LEU A 316 -2.99 13.74 -5.73
CA LEU A 316 -2.06 14.41 -6.64
C LEU A 316 -2.76 15.41 -7.56
N GLY A 317 -3.94 15.06 -8.09
CA GLY A 317 -4.73 15.96 -8.93
C GLY A 317 -5.37 17.13 -8.17
N ALA A 318 -5.61 16.97 -6.87
CA ALA A 318 -6.15 18.00 -5.98
C ALA A 318 -5.06 18.81 -5.24
N ALA A 319 -3.78 18.46 -5.41
CA ALA A 319 -2.68 19.11 -4.73
C ALA A 319 -2.58 20.59 -5.13
N THR A 320 -2.61 21.48 -4.14
CA THR A 320 -2.41 22.93 -4.32
C THR A 320 -0.99 23.38 -3.98
N VAL A 321 -0.29 22.58 -3.17
CA VAL A 321 1.08 22.83 -2.74
C VAL A 321 1.88 21.56 -2.98
N ILE A 322 3.01 21.68 -3.67
CA ILE A 322 3.96 20.59 -3.88
C ILE A 322 5.18 20.88 -3.02
N CYS A 323 5.29 20.15 -1.91
CA CYS A 323 6.52 20.10 -1.13
C CYS A 323 7.44 19.07 -1.80
N THR A 324 8.53 19.55 -2.37
CA THR A 324 9.51 18.69 -3.06
C THR A 324 10.78 18.63 -2.25
N ASP A 325 11.36 17.44 -2.17
CA ASP A 325 12.75 17.33 -1.77
C ASP A 325 13.65 17.91 -2.88
N LYS A 326 14.84 18.39 -2.53
CA LYS A 326 15.79 18.92 -3.50
C LYS A 326 16.46 17.76 -4.22
N THR A 327 17.08 16.87 -3.47
CA THR A 327 18.09 15.99 -4.03
C THR A 327 17.47 14.69 -4.50
N GLY A 328 17.75 14.29 -5.75
CA GLY A 328 17.09 13.13 -6.39
C GLY A 328 15.64 13.33 -6.79
N THR A 329 15.03 14.49 -6.47
CA THR A 329 13.68 14.87 -6.93
C THR A 329 13.75 16.08 -7.89
N LEU A 330 14.34 17.21 -7.47
CA LEU A 330 14.59 18.35 -8.36
C LEU A 330 15.93 18.23 -9.10
N THR A 331 16.93 17.64 -8.44
CA THR A 331 18.24 17.39 -9.04
C THR A 331 18.33 15.95 -9.55
N LYS A 332 19.18 15.71 -10.54
CA LYS A 332 19.46 14.35 -11.08
C LYS A 332 20.19 13.44 -10.08
N ASN A 333 20.51 13.94 -8.89
CA ASN A 333 21.43 13.31 -7.96
C ASN A 333 22.79 12.94 -8.59
N GLU A 334 23.31 13.80 -9.45
CA GLU A 334 24.59 13.60 -10.14
C GLU A 334 25.44 14.87 -9.93
N MET A 335 26.71 14.69 -9.55
CA MET A 335 27.65 15.80 -9.47
C MET A 335 28.09 16.18 -10.89
N THR A 336 27.67 17.36 -11.32
CA THR A 336 27.86 17.84 -12.69
C THR A 336 28.66 19.14 -12.68
N VAL A 337 29.76 19.19 -13.43
CA VAL A 337 30.53 20.43 -13.60
C VAL A 337 29.68 21.42 -14.39
N GLN A 338 29.42 22.61 -13.83
CA GLN A 338 28.57 23.64 -14.47
C GLN A 338 29.40 24.80 -15.06
N ARG A 339 30.56 25.10 -14.45
CA ARG A 339 31.39 26.24 -14.83
C ARG A 339 32.86 25.94 -14.68
N ILE A 340 33.65 26.42 -15.63
CA ILE A 340 35.11 26.37 -15.61
C ILE A 340 35.61 27.81 -15.66
N TRP A 341 36.42 28.21 -14.68
CA TRP A 341 37.08 29.50 -14.68
C TRP A 341 38.51 29.36 -15.21
N LEU A 342 38.77 29.94 -16.37
CA LEU A 342 40.11 30.12 -16.91
C LEU A 342 40.57 31.57 -16.65
N PRO A 343 41.89 31.83 -16.59
CA PRO A 343 42.41 33.18 -16.34
C PRO A 343 41.90 34.24 -17.33
N SER A 344 41.53 33.84 -18.54
CA SER A 344 41.05 34.73 -19.60
C SER A 344 39.52 34.81 -19.74
N ARG A 345 38.76 33.82 -19.24
CA ARG A 345 37.29 33.80 -19.31
C ARG A 345 36.66 32.69 -18.46
N GLY A 346 35.43 32.91 -18.03
CA GLY A 346 34.54 31.85 -17.54
C GLY A 346 33.85 31.13 -18.70
N LEU A 347 33.76 29.81 -18.62
CA LEU A 347 32.99 28.96 -19.54
C LEU A 347 31.86 28.30 -18.76
N GLU A 348 30.63 28.40 -19.25
CA GLU A 348 29.54 27.53 -18.81
C GLU A 348 29.62 26.22 -19.59
N VAL A 349 29.55 25.11 -18.86
CA VAL A 349 29.57 23.75 -19.41
C VAL A 349 28.32 23.04 -18.95
N THR A 350 27.68 22.31 -19.85
CA THR A 350 26.39 21.64 -19.57
C THR A 350 26.52 20.34 -18.79
N GLY A 351 27.74 19.98 -18.38
CA GLY A 351 28.02 18.72 -17.70
C GLY A 351 28.23 17.55 -18.63
#